data_AF-A0A1Q2H084-F1
#
_entry.id   AF-A0A1Q2H084-F1
#
_cell.length_a   1.000
_cell.length_b   1.000
_cell.length_c   1.000
_cell.angle_alpha   90.00
_cell.angle_beta   90.00
_cell.angle_gamma   90.00
#
_symmetry.space_group_name_H-M   'P 1'
#
loop_
_entity.id
_entity.type
_entity.pdbx_description
1 polymer ?
#
loop_
_entity_poly.entity_id
_entity_poly.type
_entity_poly.pdbx_seq_one_letter_code
_entity_poly.pdbx_strand_id
1 'polypeptide(L)'
;MKFLIILSLFILSFTTQACMFQPEGLVEKHIQQFLYFLIASVIVFFLIFIIRYLHNKSRIWVPTIAVLGFGYFPFTSYILEYAGLSGFSGACGQPGLVYTGKFLLVGLSVILAYELFKYFKYRCKL
;
A
#
# COMPACT_ATOMS: atom_id res chain seq x y z
N MET A 1 0.27 -24.66 12.59
CA MET A 1 -1.10 -24.71 12.00
C MET A 1 -2.12 -23.88 12.78
N LYS A 2 -2.21 -23.97 14.12
CA LYS A 2 -3.14 -23.14 14.93
C LYS A 2 -3.03 -21.62 14.69
N PHE A 3 -1.80 -21.09 14.55
CA PHE A 3 -1.57 -19.68 14.23
C PHE A 3 -2.11 -19.25 12.86
N LEU A 4 -2.01 -20.11 11.84
CA LEU A 4 -2.53 -19.82 10.49
C LEU A 4 -4.06 -19.77 10.49
N ILE A 5 -4.71 -20.64 11.29
CA ILE A 5 -6.16 -20.65 11.43
C ILE A 5 -6.65 -19.38 12.12
N ILE A 6 -5.99 -18.94 13.20
CA ILE A 6 -6.30 -17.69 13.89
C ILE A 6 -6.08 -16.48 12.97
N LEU A 7 -4.99 -16.46 12.20
CA LEU A 7 -4.73 -15.42 11.20
C LEU A 7 -5.83 -15.38 10.12
N SER A 8 -6.26 -16.54 9.62
CA SER A 8 -7.32 -16.64 8.61
C SER A 8 -8.68 -16.18 9.14
N LEU A 9 -9.02 -16.53 10.38
CA LEU A 9 -10.25 -16.09 11.05
C LEU A 9 -10.23 -14.59 11.34
N PHE A 10 -9.06 -14.05 11.70
CA PHE A 10 -8.88 -12.62 11.90
C PHE A 10 -9.09 -11.85 10.59
N ILE A 11 -8.46 -12.29 9.49
CA ILE A 11 -8.62 -11.70 8.15
C ILE A 11 -10.09 -11.79 7.69
N LEU A 12 -10.76 -12.93 7.91
CA LEU A 12 -12.18 -13.08 7.58
C LEU A 12 -13.07 -12.08 8.33
N SER A 13 -12.80 -11.84 9.61
CA SER A 13 -13.57 -10.89 10.44
C SER A 13 -13.55 -9.46 9.86
N PHE A 14 -12.39 -9.01 9.33
CA PHE A 14 -12.29 -7.72 8.64
C PHE A 14 -13.12 -7.68 7.35
N THR A 15 -13.23 -8.80 6.61
CA THR A 15 -14.02 -8.84 5.37
C THR A 15 -15.53 -8.83 5.63
N THR A 16 -16.01 -9.46 6.71
CA THR A 16 -17.45 -9.53 7.03
C THR A 16 -17.99 -8.24 7.65
N GLN A 17 -17.14 -7.44 8.32
CA GLN A 17 -17.53 -6.17 8.93
C GLN A 17 -17.38 -4.95 8.00
N ALA A 18 -16.70 -5.11 6.86
CA ALA A 18 -16.45 -4.03 5.91
C ALA A 18 -17.72 -3.40 5.30
N CYS A 19 -18.87 -4.10 5.36
CA CYS A 19 -20.14 -3.62 4.77
C CYS A 19 -21.12 -3.05 5.80
N MET A 20 -20.88 -3.20 7.10
CA MET A 20 -21.76 -2.63 8.14
C MET A 20 -21.44 -1.17 8.46
N PHE A 21 -20.20 -0.76 8.22
CA PHE A 21 -19.79 0.64 8.27
C PHE A 21 -19.57 1.12 6.85
N GLN A 22 -20.37 2.11 6.42
CA GLN A 22 -20.25 2.67 5.09
C GLN A 22 -18.82 3.20 4.90
N PRO A 23 -18.08 2.73 3.88
CA PRO A 23 -16.69 3.12 3.72
C PRO A 23 -16.61 4.63 3.50
N GLU A 24 -15.73 5.29 4.26
CA GLU A 24 -15.44 6.71 4.02
C GLU A 24 -15.02 6.87 2.55
N GLY A 25 -15.76 7.70 1.82
CA GLY A 25 -15.60 7.83 0.37
C GLY A 25 -16.87 7.59 -0.46
N LEU A 26 -18.06 7.40 0.13
CA LEU A 26 -19.32 7.59 -0.62
C LEU A 26 -19.84 9.04 -0.57
N VAL A 27 -19.43 9.83 0.44
CA VAL A 27 -19.81 11.23 0.60
C VAL A 27 -18.70 12.12 0.04
N GLU A 28 -18.79 12.47 -1.24
CA GLU A 28 -18.13 13.57 -2.02
C GLU A 28 -16.62 13.92 -1.82
N LYS A 29 -15.84 13.22 -0.99
CA LYS A 29 -14.44 13.58 -0.64
C LYS A 29 -13.37 12.57 -1.09
N HIS A 30 -13.66 11.74 -2.07
CA HIS A 30 -12.83 10.59 -2.44
C HIS A 30 -11.52 11.05 -3.11
N ILE A 31 -11.59 12.17 -3.83
CA ILE A 31 -10.44 12.84 -4.45
C ILE A 31 -9.48 13.39 -3.39
N GLN A 32 -10.00 14.04 -2.35
CA GLN A 32 -9.19 14.54 -1.24
C GLN A 32 -8.50 13.40 -0.49
N GLN A 33 -9.23 12.33 -0.16
CA GLN A 33 -8.65 11.16 0.51
C GLN A 33 -7.55 10.52 -0.32
N PHE A 34 -7.78 10.35 -1.63
CA PHE A 34 -6.75 9.86 -2.54
C PHE A 34 -5.51 10.77 -2.58
N LEU A 35 -5.69 12.09 -2.67
CA LEU A 35 -4.60 13.06 -2.60
C LEU A 35 -3.79 12.93 -1.31
N TYR A 36 -4.44 12.75 -0.15
CA TYR A 36 -3.75 12.50 1.10
C TYR A 36 -2.90 11.23 1.05
N PHE A 37 -3.47 10.12 0.56
CA PHE A 37 -2.73 8.86 0.43
C PHE A 37 -1.56 8.99 -0.54
N LEU A 38 -1.74 9.72 -1.64
CA LEU A 38 -0.71 9.95 -2.64
C LEU A 38 0.44 10.80 -2.09
N ILE A 39 0.13 11.91 -1.40
CA ILE A 39 1.13 12.77 -0.76
C ILE A 39 1.90 11.99 0.30
N ALA A 40 1.20 11.25 1.17
CA ALA A 40 1.83 10.41 2.19
C ALA A 40 2.77 9.37 1.55
N SER A 41 2.33 8.76 0.44
CA SER A 41 3.13 7.79 -0.31
C SER A 41 4.40 8.40 -0.91
N VAL A 42 4.31 9.61 -1.48
CA VAL A 42 5.48 10.34 -1.99
C VAL A 42 6.49 10.62 -0.88
N ILE A 43 6.03 11.02 0.31
CA ILE A 43 6.91 11.24 1.46
C ILE A 43 7.63 9.95 1.88
N VAL A 44 6.88 8.85 1.99
CA VAL A 44 7.46 7.53 2.33
C VAL A 44 8.46 7.09 1.26
N PHE A 45 8.17 7.32 -0.03
CA PHE A 45 9.08 7.04 -1.13
C PHE A 45 10.42 7.76 -0.96
N PHE A 46 10.40 9.08 -0.69
CA PHE A 46 11.64 9.83 -0.44
C PHE A 46 12.41 9.29 0.77
N LEU A 47 11.73 8.94 1.86
CA LEU A 47 12.38 8.33 3.03
C LEU A 47 13.07 7.01 2.69
N ILE A 48 12.43 6.14 1.92
CA ILE A 48 13.02 4.88 1.44
C ILE A 48 14.32 5.16 0.67
N PHE A 49 14.29 6.13 -0.24
CA PHE A 49 15.48 6.52 -1.01
C PHE A 49 16.59 7.08 -0.14
N ILE A 50 16.28 7.94 0.83
CA ILE A 50 17.27 8.50 1.75
C ILE A 50 17.93 7.40 2.58
N ILE A 51 17.14 6.50 3.18
CA ILE A 51 17.68 5.38 3.98
C ILE A 51 18.56 4.49 3.10
N ARG A 52 18.10 4.17 1.88
CA ARG A 52 18.86 3.35 0.95
C ARG A 52 20.15 4.01 0.50
N TYR A 53 20.12 5.32 0.25
CA TYR A 53 21.29 6.10 -0.13
C TYR A 53 22.35 6.09 0.98
N LEU A 54 21.94 6.22 2.24
CA LEU A 54 22.83 6.14 3.40
C LEU A 54 23.39 4.73 3.64
N HIS A 55 22.60 3.70 3.33
CA HIS A 55 23.00 2.30 3.55
C HIS A 55 23.86 1.72 2.42
N ASN A 56 23.43 1.85 1.15
CA ASN A 56 24.10 1.24 0.01
C ASN A 56 23.78 1.94 -1.32
N LYS A 57 24.68 2.82 -1.74
CA LYS A 57 24.58 3.64 -2.96
C LYS A 57 24.55 2.83 -4.27
N SER A 58 25.10 1.62 -4.27
CA SER A 58 25.16 0.77 -5.48
C SER A 58 23.81 0.10 -5.83
N ARG A 59 22.92 -0.10 -4.85
CA ARG A 59 21.64 -0.82 -5.04
C ARG A 59 20.42 0.06 -4.77
N ILE A 60 20.46 1.29 -5.27
CA ILE A 60 19.34 2.25 -5.20
C ILE A 60 18.17 1.83 -6.11
N TRP A 61 18.41 1.05 -7.17
CA TRP A 61 17.36 0.56 -8.06
C TRP A 61 16.33 -0.39 -7.40
N VAL A 62 16.68 -1.00 -6.26
CA VAL A 62 15.85 -2.03 -5.61
C VAL A 62 14.52 -1.45 -5.10
N PRO A 63 14.52 -0.35 -4.32
CA PRO A 63 13.27 0.31 -3.96
C PRO A 63 12.52 0.85 -5.17
N THR A 64 13.19 1.29 -6.24
CA THR A 64 12.52 1.74 -7.48
C THR A 64 11.67 0.63 -8.11
N ILE A 65 12.22 -0.57 -8.25
CA ILE A 65 11.51 -1.72 -8.84
C ILE A 65 10.31 -2.12 -7.96
N ALA A 66 10.50 -2.13 -6.64
CA ALA A 66 9.43 -2.46 -5.71
C ALA A 66 8.28 -1.44 -5.81
N VAL A 67 8.60 -0.14 -5.83
CA VAL A 67 7.61 0.92 -5.97
C VAL A 67 6.89 0.85 -7.32
N LEU A 68 7.61 0.56 -8.41
CA LEU A 68 7.00 0.35 -9.72
C LEU A 68 6.01 -0.82 -9.68
N GLY A 69 6.34 -1.92 -9.01
CA GLY A 69 5.40 -3.04 -8.83
C GLY A 69 4.14 -2.65 -8.04
N PHE A 70 4.32 -1.97 -6.91
CA PHE A 70 3.20 -1.52 -6.06
C PHE A 70 2.42 -0.34 -6.63
N GLY A 71 2.99 0.43 -7.54
CA GLY A 71 2.30 1.54 -8.22
C GLY A 71 1.60 1.10 -9.49
N TYR A 72 2.27 0.30 -10.32
CA TYR A 72 1.76 -0.12 -11.63
C TYR A 72 0.55 -1.03 -11.50
N PHE A 73 0.59 -2.03 -10.62
CA PHE A 73 -0.49 -3.00 -10.47
C PHE A 73 -1.83 -2.35 -10.06
N PRO A 74 -1.91 -1.55 -8.96
CA PRO A 74 -3.18 -0.96 -8.56
C PRO A 74 -3.65 0.15 -9.51
N PHE A 75 -2.74 0.86 -10.17
CA PHE A 75 -3.13 1.88 -11.15
C PHE A 75 -3.72 1.24 -12.41
N THR A 76 -3.16 0.12 -12.85
CA THR A 76 -3.69 -0.65 -13.98
C THR A 76 -5.06 -1.24 -13.64
N SER A 77 -5.25 -1.77 -12.42
CA SER A 77 -6.56 -2.26 -11.98
C SER A 77 -7.61 -1.14 -11.91
N TYR A 78 -7.22 0.07 -11.48
CA TYR A 78 -8.13 1.22 -11.48
C TYR A 78 -8.53 1.64 -12.91
N ILE A 79 -7.60 1.65 -13.87
CA ILE A 79 -7.91 1.95 -15.28
C ILE A 79 -8.86 0.90 -15.88
N LEU A 80 -8.64 -0.38 -15.57
CA LEU A 80 -9.53 -1.47 -16.00
C LEU A 80 -10.94 -1.34 -15.39
N GLU A 81 -11.05 -0.88 -14.14
CA GLU A 81 -12.32 -0.60 -13.47
C GLU A 81 -13.05 0.58 -14.13
N TYR A 82 -12.33 1.68 -14.40
CA TYR A 82 -12.89 2.84 -15.10
C TYR A 82 -13.33 2.50 -16.53
N ALA A 83 -12.61 1.62 -17.22
CA ALA A 83 -12.96 1.12 -18.55
C ALA A 83 -14.14 0.13 -18.53
N GLY A 84 -14.68 -0.23 -17.35
CA GLY A 84 -15.77 -1.20 -17.21
C GLY A 84 -15.36 -2.66 -17.47
N LEU A 85 -14.06 -2.93 -17.58
CA LEU A 85 -13.50 -4.25 -17.91
C LEU A 85 -13.19 -5.09 -16.67
N SER A 86 -13.19 -4.50 -15.47
CA SER A 86 -12.98 -5.23 -14.22
C SER A 86 -13.92 -4.77 -13.11
N GLY A 87 -14.55 -5.71 -12.41
CA GLY A 87 -15.36 -5.46 -11.21
C GLY A 87 -14.53 -5.23 -9.94
N PHE A 88 -13.36 -4.58 -10.06
CA PHE A 88 -12.43 -4.33 -8.97
C PHE A 88 -12.87 -3.16 -8.08
N SER A 89 -14.17 -3.05 -7.80
CA SER A 89 -14.66 -2.14 -6.77
C SER A 89 -14.22 -2.66 -5.41
N GLY A 90 -13.66 -1.79 -4.58
CA GLY A 90 -13.30 -2.14 -3.21
C GLY A 90 -14.50 -2.73 -2.47
N ALA A 91 -14.25 -3.59 -1.48
CA ALA A 91 -15.32 -4.23 -0.71
C ALA A 91 -16.37 -3.19 -0.28
N CYS A 92 -17.65 -3.51 -0.48
CA CYS A 92 -18.79 -2.71 -0.02
C CYS A 92 -18.97 -1.35 -0.71
N GLY A 93 -18.63 -1.24 -2.01
CA GLY A 93 -18.86 -0.04 -2.82
C GLY A 93 -17.83 1.07 -2.58
N GLN A 94 -16.69 0.71 -1.98
CA GLN A 94 -15.60 1.65 -1.71
C GLN A 94 -14.98 2.12 -3.05
N PRO A 95 -14.77 3.44 -3.24
CA PRO A 95 -14.25 3.95 -4.51
C PRO A 95 -12.87 3.36 -4.81
N GLY A 96 -12.70 2.75 -5.98
CA GLY A 96 -11.45 2.09 -6.41
C GLY A 96 -10.22 3.01 -6.36
N LEU A 97 -10.43 4.31 -6.53
CA LEU A 97 -9.40 5.34 -6.39
C LEU A 97 -8.80 5.37 -4.96
N VAL A 98 -9.65 5.34 -3.93
CA VAL A 98 -9.20 5.36 -2.53
C VAL A 98 -8.54 4.04 -2.15
N TYR A 99 -9.07 2.92 -2.65
CA TYR A 99 -8.46 1.60 -2.46
C TYR A 99 -7.04 1.54 -3.04
N THR A 100 -6.85 2.07 -4.26
CA THR A 100 -5.55 2.18 -4.93
C THR A 100 -4.56 3.00 -4.09
N GLY A 101 -4.98 4.17 -3.58
CA GLY A 101 -4.15 5.00 -2.72
C GLY A 101 -3.73 4.29 -1.41
N LYS A 102 -4.67 3.59 -0.77
CA LYS A 102 -4.38 2.80 0.44
C LYS A 102 -3.40 1.66 0.16
N PHE A 103 -3.61 0.91 -0.92
CA PHE A 103 -2.73 -0.20 -1.30
C PHE A 103 -1.30 0.28 -1.55
N LEU A 104 -1.16 1.41 -2.25
CA LEU A 104 0.13 2.01 -2.55
C LEU A 104 0.85 2.45 -1.26
N LEU A 105 0.16 3.13 -0.34
CA LEU A 105 0.75 3.56 0.93
C LEU A 105 1.18 2.36 1.80
N VAL A 106 0.36 1.31 1.86
CA VAL A 106 0.69 0.08 2.60
C VAL A 106 1.87 -0.65 1.96
N GLY A 107 1.93 -0.75 0.63
CA GLY A 107 3.07 -1.35 -0.06
C GLY A 107 4.38 -0.63 0.25
N LEU A 108 4.36 0.71 0.20
CA LEU A 108 5.51 1.54 0.52
C LEU A 108 5.93 1.46 2.00
N SER A 109 4.98 1.41 2.93
CA SER A 109 5.31 1.32 4.36
C SER A 109 5.98 -0.01 4.70
N VAL A 110 5.59 -1.11 4.05
CA VAL A 110 6.26 -2.41 4.17
C VAL A 110 7.70 -2.34 3.64
N ILE A 111 7.92 -1.69 2.50
CA ILE A 111 9.28 -1.48 1.94
C ILE A 111 10.12 -0.63 2.89
N LEU A 112 9.56 0.44 3.44
CA LEU A 112 10.25 1.29 4.41
C LEU A 112 10.66 0.49 5.65
N ALA A 113 9.75 -0.32 6.21
CA ALA A 113 10.05 -1.18 7.35
C ALA A 113 11.18 -2.17 7.05
N TYR A 114 11.19 -2.75 5.84
CA TYR A 114 12.25 -3.64 5.38
C TYR A 114 13.62 -2.93 5.26
N GLU A 115 13.64 -1.74 4.68
CA GLU A 115 14.88 -0.95 4.55
C GLU A 115 15.39 -0.48 5.91
N LEU A 116 14.51 -0.06 6.81
CA LEU A 116 14.87 0.28 8.19
C LEU A 116 15.48 -0.93 8.90
N PHE A 117 14.85 -2.11 8.82
CA PHE A 117 15.38 -3.32 9.43
C PHE A 117 16.79 -3.66 8.93
N LYS A 118 17.02 -3.56 7.61
CA LYS A 118 18.36 -3.74 7.03
C LYS A 118 19.35 -2.68 7.49
N TYR A 119 18.94 -1.42 7.51
CA TYR A 119 19.77 -0.32 7.97
C TYR A 119 20.22 -0.50 9.43
N PHE A 120 19.30 -0.86 10.33
CA PHE A 120 19.61 -1.17 11.72
C PHE A 120 20.55 -2.36 11.84
N LYS A 121 20.30 -3.45 11.09
CA LYS A 121 21.19 -4.62 11.08
C LYS A 121 22.63 -4.24 10.67
N TYR A 122 22.78 -3.42 9.63
CA TYR A 122 24.08 -2.95 9.16
C TYR A 122 24.81 -2.06 10.19
N ARG A 123 24.08 -1.15 10.86
CA ARG A 123 24.67 -0.26 11.87
C ARG A 123 25.01 -0.98 13.18
N CYS A 124 24.25 -2.00 13.56
CA CYS A 124 24.43 -2.73 14.81
C CYS A 124 25.36 -3.96 14.71
N LYS A 125 25.89 -4.32 13.53
CA LYS A 125 26.72 -5.53 13.32
C LYS A 125 26.12 -6.80 14.00
N LEU A 126 24.80 -6.98 13.87
CA LEU A 126 24.11 -8.23 14.23
C LEU A 126 23.97 -9.15 13.02
#